data_AF-A0A6J5XQD0-F1
#
_entry.id   AF-A0A6J5XQD0-F1
#
_cell.length_a   1.000
_cell.length_b   1.000
_cell.length_c   1.000
_cell.angle_alpha   90.00
_cell.angle_beta   90.00
_cell.angle_gamma   90.00
#
_symmetry.space_group_name_H-M   'P 1'
#
loop_
_entity.id
_entity.type
_entity.pdbx_description
1 polymer ?
#
loop_
_entity_poly.entity_id
_entity_poly.type
_entity_poly.pdbx_seq_one_letter_code
_entity_poly.pdbx_strand_id
1 'polypeptide(L)'
;MLHLKRRPPVLANHTIIGEHLNYNHTTVITAPYGDHWRNLCRLAAIEIFSSARFNAFASTRNDQAKQLLCKLSQNAWGLKSLMSGLRIISQ
;
A
#
# COMPACT_ATOMS: atom_id res chain seq x y z
N MET A 1 -12.74 12.51 48.33
CA MET A 1 -12.95 11.05 48.18
C MET A 1 -12.68 10.69 46.73
N LEU A 2 -11.61 9.91 46.52
CA LEU A 2 -11.02 9.59 45.22
C LEU A 2 -11.75 8.39 44.58
N HIS A 3 -12.38 8.59 43.43
CA HIS A 3 -12.62 7.49 42.47
C HIS A 3 -12.04 7.87 41.11
N LEU A 4 -10.73 8.11 41.09
CA LEU A 4 -9.97 8.02 39.85
C LEU A 4 -9.97 6.54 39.44
N LYS A 5 -10.90 6.18 38.56
CA LYS A 5 -11.00 4.87 37.92
C LYS A 5 -9.68 4.59 37.22
N ARG A 6 -8.78 3.85 37.90
CA ARG A 6 -7.52 3.36 37.33
C ARG A 6 -7.84 2.55 36.08
N ARG A 7 -7.75 3.17 34.90
CA ARG A 7 -7.70 2.44 33.63
C ARG A 7 -6.28 1.84 33.53
N PRO A 8 -6.13 0.55 33.20
CA PRO A 8 -4.82 -0.08 33.17
C PRO A 8 -3.97 0.55 32.06
N PRO A 9 -2.67 0.80 32.30
CA PRO A 9 -1.80 1.48 31.35
C PRO A 9 -1.63 0.72 30.04
N VAL A 10 -1.89 -0.60 30.03
CA VAL A 10 -1.78 -1.50 28.86
C VAL A 10 -2.87 -1.29 27.79
N LEU A 11 -3.92 -0.53 28.10
CA LEU A 11 -4.97 -0.15 27.12
C LEU A 11 -4.80 1.29 26.62
N ALA A 12 -4.02 2.11 27.33
CA ALA A 12 -3.81 3.52 26.99
C ALA A 12 -2.87 3.67 25.78
N ASN A 13 -1.84 2.85 25.72
CA ASN A 13 -0.89 2.75 24.61
C ASN A 13 -1.54 2.32 23.28
N HIS A 14 -2.59 1.49 23.26
CA HIS A 14 -3.34 1.22 22.04
C HIS A 14 -4.15 2.43 21.56
N THR A 15 -4.63 3.25 22.49
CA THR A 15 -5.45 4.44 22.20
C THR A 15 -4.59 5.59 21.66
N ILE A 16 -3.42 5.84 22.26
CA ILE A 16 -2.52 6.94 21.86
C ILE A 16 -1.89 6.66 20.48
N ILE A 17 -1.57 5.40 20.18
CA ILE A 17 -1.11 4.99 18.85
C ILE A 17 -2.22 5.20 17.81
N GLY A 18 -3.48 4.93 18.16
CA GLY A 18 -4.64 5.22 17.31
C GLY A 18 -4.90 6.73 17.11
N GLU A 19 -4.73 7.56 18.13
CA GLU A 19 -4.93 9.01 18.02
C GLU A 19 -3.85 9.67 17.15
N HIS A 20 -2.57 9.31 17.33
CA HIS A 20 -1.45 9.91 16.60
C HIS A 20 -1.20 9.32 15.21
N LEU A 21 -1.37 8.00 15.01
CA LEU A 21 -1.16 7.39 13.69
C LEU A 21 -2.39 7.49 12.78
N ASN A 22 -3.55 7.87 13.32
CA ASN A 22 -4.81 7.70 12.62
C ASN A 22 -5.77 8.90 12.70
N TYR A 23 -5.20 10.11 12.81
CA TYR A 23 -5.94 11.37 12.66
C TYR A 23 -7.30 11.30 13.39
N ASN A 24 -7.31 11.09 14.71
CA ASN A 24 -8.55 10.97 15.51
C ASN A 24 -9.55 9.88 15.05
N HIS A 25 -9.12 8.65 14.76
CA HIS A 25 -10.04 7.57 14.31
C HIS A 25 -10.75 7.88 12.98
N THR A 26 -10.10 8.66 12.13
CA THR A 26 -10.57 8.98 10.78
C THR A 26 -9.96 8.05 9.74
N THR A 27 -8.90 7.30 10.08
CA THR A 27 -8.36 6.28 9.17
C THR A 27 -9.17 5.01 9.32
N VAL A 28 -9.74 4.54 8.19
CA VAL A 28 -10.55 3.32 8.07
C VAL A 28 -10.00 2.24 8.99
N ILE A 29 -8.73 1.84 8.80
CA ILE A 29 -8.04 0.70 9.44
C ILE A 29 -8.22 0.55 10.97
N THR A 30 -8.43 1.62 11.72
CA THR A 30 -8.50 1.54 13.19
C THR A 30 -9.85 1.96 13.79
N ALA A 31 -10.83 2.34 12.96
CA ALA A 31 -12.15 2.68 13.46
C ALA A 31 -12.86 1.41 13.97
N PRO A 32 -13.44 1.42 15.19
CA PRO A 32 -14.22 0.29 15.68
C PRO A 32 -15.40 0.02 14.72
N TYR A 33 -15.71 -1.27 14.54
CA TYR A 33 -16.77 -1.70 13.62
C TYR A 33 -18.11 -1.06 14.03
N GLY A 34 -18.67 -0.25 13.14
CA GLY A 34 -19.85 0.58 13.40
C GLY A 34 -20.15 1.53 12.24
N ASP A 35 -21.15 2.40 12.41
CA ASP A 35 -21.58 3.31 11.33
C ASP A 35 -20.47 4.27 10.88
N HIS A 36 -19.59 4.67 11.78
CA HIS A 36 -18.42 5.50 11.46
C HIS A 36 -17.46 4.77 10.51
N TRP A 37 -17.09 3.51 10.81
CA TRP A 37 -16.29 2.67 9.90
C TRP A 37 -16.96 2.49 8.54
N ARG A 38 -18.28 2.23 8.52
CA ARG A 38 -19.03 2.04 7.26
C ARG A 38 -19.04 3.30 6.40
N ASN A 39 -19.21 4.47 7.02
CA ASN A 39 -19.16 5.76 6.35
C ASN A 39 -17.76 6.06 5.79
N LEU A 40 -16.69 5.78 6.54
CA LEU A 40 -15.32 5.94 6.07
C LEU A 40 -15.02 5.01 4.87
N CYS A 41 -15.44 3.74 4.94
CA CYS A 41 -15.30 2.82 3.81
C CYS A 41 -16.07 3.30 2.56
N ARG A 42 -17.27 3.85 2.75
CA ARG A 42 -18.08 4.40 1.66
C ARG A 42 -17.42 5.65 1.05
N LEU A 43 -16.91 6.56 1.87
CA LEU A 43 -16.18 7.74 1.40
C LEU A 43 -14.89 7.34 0.67
N ALA A 44 -14.12 6.40 1.21
CA ALA A 44 -12.93 5.88 0.54
C ALA A 44 -13.26 5.24 -0.82
N ALA A 45 -14.35 4.47 -0.92
CA ALA A 45 -14.81 3.90 -2.19
C ALA A 45 -15.11 4.98 -3.24
N ILE A 46 -15.75 6.07 -2.84
CA ILE A 46 -16.14 7.14 -3.76
C ILE A 46 -14.94 8.02 -4.13
N GLU A 47 -14.10 8.39 -3.17
CA GLU A 47 -13.02 9.35 -3.41
C GLU A 47 -11.74 8.70 -3.91
N ILE A 48 -11.35 7.55 -3.34
CA ILE A 48 -10.08 6.88 -3.68
C ILE A 48 -10.30 5.91 -4.84
N PHE A 49 -11.39 5.15 -4.82
CA PHE A 49 -11.70 4.13 -5.82
C PHE A 49 -12.68 4.60 -6.91
N SER A 50 -12.90 5.91 -7.04
CA SER A 50 -13.65 6.46 -8.17
C SER A 50 -12.97 6.16 -9.50
N SER A 51 -13.78 5.92 -10.53
CA SER A 51 -13.31 5.72 -11.90
C SER A 51 -12.41 6.86 -12.40
N ALA A 52 -12.68 8.10 -11.99
CA ALA A 52 -11.87 9.25 -12.39
C ALA A 52 -10.45 9.19 -11.79
N ARG A 53 -10.34 8.81 -10.50
CA ARG A 53 -9.03 8.67 -9.83
C ARG A 53 -8.29 7.45 -10.31
N PHE A 54 -9.00 6.34 -10.49
CA PHE A 54 -8.45 5.13 -11.07
C PHE A 54 -7.87 5.36 -12.48
N ASN A 55 -8.57 6.13 -13.32
CA ASN A 55 -8.09 6.51 -14.64
C ASN A 55 -6.89 7.47 -14.57
N ALA A 56 -6.85 8.39 -13.60
CA ALA A 56 -5.70 9.26 -13.38
C ALA A 56 -4.42 8.46 -13.05
N PHE A 57 -4.52 7.32 -12.36
CA PHE A 57 -3.38 6.43 -12.08
C PHE A 57 -3.04 5.46 -13.22
N ALA A 58 -3.86 5.39 -14.27
CA ALA A 58 -3.66 4.44 -15.36
C ALA A 58 -2.37 4.72 -16.15
N SER A 59 -2.03 6.00 -16.37
CA SER A 59 -0.80 6.40 -17.07
C SER A 59 0.44 5.94 -16.30
N THR A 60 0.51 6.23 -15.00
CA THR A 60 1.63 5.83 -14.13
C THR A 60 1.84 4.32 -14.12
N ARG A 61 0.77 3.52 -14.01
CA ARG A 61 0.89 2.06 -14.05
C ARG A 61 1.39 1.54 -15.40
N ASN A 62 0.92 2.12 -16.50
CA ASN A 62 1.40 1.76 -17.84
C ASN A 62 2.89 2.08 -18.00
N ASP A 63 3.34 3.23 -17.49
CA ASP A 63 4.74 3.60 -17.56
C ASP A 63 5.63 2.67 -16.73
N GLN A 64 5.20 2.30 -15.52
CA GLN A 64 5.88 1.30 -14.70
C GLN A 64 5.93 -0.07 -15.39
N ALA A 65 4.82 -0.52 -16.01
CA ALA A 65 4.77 -1.79 -16.73
C ALA A 65 5.73 -1.80 -17.93
N LYS A 66 5.78 -0.72 -18.71
CA LYS A 66 6.75 -0.56 -19.82
C LYS A 66 8.18 -0.61 -19.31
N GLN A 67 8.50 0.10 -18.22
CA GLN A 67 9.85 0.07 -17.63
C GLN A 67 10.25 -1.33 -17.17
N LEU A 68 9.34 -2.06 -16.53
CA LEU A 68 9.58 -3.46 -16.14
C LEU A 68 9.84 -4.34 -17.35
N LEU A 69 9.03 -4.21 -18.41
CA LEU A 69 9.21 -4.97 -19.65
C LEU A 69 10.57 -4.68 -20.30
N CYS A 70 10.97 -3.41 -20.39
CA CYS A 70 12.28 -3.03 -20.92
C CYS A 70 13.44 -3.64 -20.11
N LYS A 71 13.35 -3.62 -18.77
CA LYS A 71 14.37 -4.24 -17.91
C LYS A 71 14.44 -5.74 -18.11
N LEU A 72 13.29 -6.41 -18.18
CA LEU A 72 13.23 -7.85 -18.43
C LEU A 72 13.77 -8.22 -19.81
N SER A 73 13.44 -7.44 -20.85
CA SER A 73 13.94 -7.69 -22.20
C SER A 73 15.47 -7.51 -22.28
N GLN A 74 16.02 -6.46 -21.66
CA GLN A 74 17.46 -6.22 -21.60
C GLN A 74 18.19 -7.36 -20.88
N ASN A 75 17.65 -7.81 -19.74
CA ASN A 75 18.22 -8.93 -18.99
C ASN A 75 18.20 -10.23 -19.80
N ALA A 76 17.10 -10.51 -20.50
CA ALA A 76 16.98 -11.69 -21.35
C ALA A 76 17.97 -11.65 -22.53
N TRP A 77 18.18 -10.47 -23.13
CA TRP A 77 19.17 -10.27 -24.19
C TRP A 77 20.60 -10.45 -23.67
N GLY A 78 20.94 -9.89 -22.52
CA GLY A 78 22.25 -10.06 -21.89
C GLY A 78 22.56 -11.53 -21.57
N LEU A 79 21.58 -12.25 -21.01
CA LEU A 79 21.71 -13.69 -20.76
C LEU A 79 21.92 -14.49 -22.04
N LYS A 80 21.16 -14.20 -23.11
CA LYS A 80 21.33 -14.86 -24.42
C LYS A 80 22.72 -14.61 -25.00
N SER A 81 23.21 -13.37 -24.94
CA SER A 81 24.54 -13.01 -25.43
C SER A 81 25.65 -13.75 -24.67
N LEU A 82 25.53 -13.84 -23.34
CA LEU A 82 26.49 -14.56 -22.50
C LEU A 82 26.47 -16.07 -22.75
N MET A 83 25.29 -16.66 -22.92
CA MET A 83 25.14 -18.09 -23.27
C MET A 83 25.69 -18.40 -24.66
N SER A 84 25.52 -17.50 -25.64
CA SER A 84 26.12 -17.62 -26.96
C SER A 84 27.65 -17.55 -26.91
N GLY A 85 28.22 -16.63 -26.12
CA GLY A 85 29.67 -16.54 -25.92
C GLY A 85 30.26 -17.78 -25.25
N LEU A 86 29.61 -18.31 -24.20
CA LEU A 86 30.03 -19.56 -23.55
C LEU A 86 30.00 -20.76 -24.49
N ARG A 87 29.02 -20.82 -25.41
CA ARG A 87 28.93 -21.88 -26.42
C ARG A 87 30.08 -21.83 -27.43
N ILE A 88 30.58 -20.64 -27.80
CA ILE A 88 31.73 -20.49 -28.70
C ILE A 88 33.03 -20.93 -28.03
N ILE A 89 33.18 -20.71 -26.71
CA ILE A 89 34.41 -21.08 -25.97
C ILE A 89 34.49 -22.59 -25.70
N SER A 90 33.36 -23.30 -25.73
CA SER A 90 33.26 -24.74 -25.47
C SER A 90 33.48 -25.63 -26.72
N GLN A 91 33.76 -25.04 -27.89
CA GLN A 91 33.82 -25.74 -29.18
C GLN A 91 35.17 -25.52 -29.85
#